data_AF-A0A160KSH2-F1
#
_entry.id   AF-A0A160KSH2-F1
#
_cell.length_a   1.000
_cell.length_b   1.000
_cell.length_c   1.000
_cell.angle_alpha   90.00
_cell.angle_beta   90.00
_cell.angle_gamma   90.00
#
_symmetry.space_group_name_H-M   'P 1'
#
loop_
_entity.id
_entity.type
_entity.pdbx_description
1 polymer ?
#
loop_
_entity_poly.entity_id
_entity_poly.type
_entity_poly.pdbx_seq_one_letter_code
_entity_poly.pdbx_strand_id
1 'polypeptide(L)'
;MLRPRADIERIADAYLRVLERCDEEGVTLIALAGPDPSPRLPLGSLIRRRGDALTDAVRRRTDHRSDVVVADNWHDPAFADPGLWAEDRLHLGHRGHRRVADRVLCSLGVTPPTPPADLSGSPAAAPARRGTVQYYRHHVAPWVRRRLTGTSSGDGRAAKYGAFVPVDPA
;
A
#
# COMPACT_ATOMS: atom_id res chain seq x y z
N MET A 1 -10.44 2.35 1.48
CA MET A 1 -10.68 3.74 1.05
C MET A 1 -11.39 3.94 -0.30
N LEU A 2 -11.19 3.13 -1.35
CA LEU A 2 -11.70 3.45 -2.71
C LEU A 2 -13.18 3.12 -2.99
N ARG A 3 -13.87 2.41 -2.10
CA ARG A 3 -15.32 2.18 -2.24
C ARG A 3 -16.07 3.51 -2.05
N PRO A 4 -17.16 3.80 -2.80
CA PRO A 4 -17.90 5.05 -2.67
C PRO A 4 -18.34 5.34 -1.23
N ARG A 5 -18.85 4.33 -0.52
CA ARG A 5 -19.29 4.38 0.88
C ARG A 5 -18.20 3.99 1.89
N ALA A 6 -16.92 4.15 1.52
CA ALA A 6 -15.84 3.91 2.47
C ALA A 6 -15.82 5.01 3.52
N ASP A 7 -16.04 4.62 4.76
CA ASP A 7 -15.90 5.48 5.93
C ASP A 7 -14.45 5.42 6.42
N ILE A 8 -13.71 6.52 6.24
CA ILE A 8 -12.29 6.60 6.57
C ILE A 8 -12.07 6.57 8.08
N GLU A 9 -12.91 7.26 8.85
CA GLU A 9 -12.78 7.30 10.31
C GLU A 9 -13.04 5.92 10.90
N ARG A 10 -14.09 5.22 10.45
CA ARG A 10 -14.35 3.84 10.87
C ARG A 10 -13.23 2.86 10.47
N ILE A 11 -12.57 3.09 9.33
CA ILE A 11 -11.39 2.29 8.94
C ILE A 11 -10.22 2.60 9.89
N ALA A 12 -9.98 3.87 10.21
CA ALA A 12 -8.94 4.27 11.13
C ALA A 12 -9.19 3.74 12.56
N ASP A 13 -10.45 3.68 13.01
CA ASP A 13 -10.82 3.05 14.30
C ASP A 13 -10.48 1.56 14.35
N ALA A 14 -10.35 0.88 13.20
CA ALA A 14 -9.89 -0.50 13.19
C ALA A 14 -8.43 -0.64 13.66
N TYR A 15 -7.60 0.40 13.50
CA TYR A 15 -6.23 0.39 14.01
C TYR A 15 -6.19 0.40 15.54
N LEU A 16 -7.14 1.07 16.20
CA LEU A 16 -7.23 1.08 17.67
C LEU A 16 -7.47 -0.32 18.21
N ARG A 17 -8.35 -1.10 17.58
CA ARG A 17 -8.58 -2.51 17.97
C ARG A 17 -7.34 -3.39 17.76
N VAL A 18 -6.57 -3.14 16.71
CA VAL A 18 -5.30 -3.85 16.49
C VAL A 18 -4.27 -3.45 17.53
N LEU A 19 -4.20 -2.16 17.88
CA LEU A 19 -3.32 -1.65 18.94
C LEU A 19 -3.66 -2.26 20.29
N GLU A 20 -4.94 -2.31 20.67
CA GLU A 20 -5.40 -3.00 21.88
C GLU A 20 -4.94 -4.46 21.90
N ARG A 21 -5.07 -5.17 20.77
CA ARG A 21 -4.61 -6.56 20.70
C ARG A 21 -3.09 -6.69 20.78
N CYS A 22 -2.35 -5.75 20.22
CA CYS A 22 -0.91 -5.68 20.36
C CYS A 22 -0.50 -5.47 21.82
N ASP A 23 -1.21 -4.60 22.55
CA ASP A 23 -0.99 -4.34 23.98
C ASP A 23 -1.24 -5.59 24.82
N GLU A 24 -2.33 -6.31 24.55
CA GLU A 24 -2.67 -7.58 25.23
C GLU A 24 -1.60 -8.66 25.06
N GLU A 25 -0.99 -8.72 23.88
CA GLU A 25 0.03 -9.72 23.52
C GLU A 25 1.47 -9.24 23.83
N GLY A 26 1.63 -7.99 24.28
CA GLY A 26 2.94 -7.39 24.53
C GLY A 26 3.81 -7.23 23.29
N VAL A 27 3.20 -7.03 22.10
CA VAL A 27 3.91 -6.84 20.83
C VAL A 27 3.80 -5.40 20.33
N THR A 28 4.83 -4.91 19.65
CA THR A 28 4.85 -3.55 19.10
C THR A 28 4.06 -3.47 17.80
N LEU A 29 3.14 -2.49 17.70
CA LEU A 29 2.47 -2.17 16.46
C LEU A 29 3.38 -1.34 15.53
N ILE A 30 3.53 -1.79 14.29
CA ILE A 30 4.08 -0.98 13.19
C ILE A 30 2.92 -0.46 12.33
N ALA A 31 2.58 0.81 12.50
CA ALA A 31 1.62 1.52 11.66
C ALA A 31 2.24 1.84 10.29
N LEU A 32 2.09 0.89 9.35
CA LEU A 32 2.61 1.00 8.00
C LEU A 32 1.61 1.74 7.09
N ALA A 33 1.96 2.96 6.65
CA ALA A 33 1.26 3.59 5.53
C ALA A 33 1.85 3.05 4.22
N GLY A 34 1.00 2.57 3.31
CA GLY A 34 1.43 2.10 2.00
C GLY A 34 1.93 3.22 1.09
N PRO A 35 2.70 2.93 0.03
CA PRO A 35 3.14 3.93 -0.95
C PRO A 35 1.99 4.61 -1.69
N ASP A 36 2.15 5.85 -2.13
CA ASP A 36 1.16 6.58 -2.93
C ASP A 36 1.27 6.25 -4.44
N PRO A 37 0.33 5.49 -5.04
CA PRO A 37 0.31 5.22 -6.48
C PRO A 37 -0.40 6.32 -7.28
N SER A 38 -1.02 7.30 -6.61
CA SER A 38 -1.96 8.25 -7.20
C SER A 38 -1.46 9.00 -8.44
N PRO A 39 -0.16 9.37 -8.59
CA PRO A 39 0.29 10.11 -9.76
C PRO A 39 0.14 9.35 -11.09
N ARG A 40 -0.04 8.02 -11.03
CA ARG A 40 -0.01 7.13 -12.21
C ARG A 40 -1.33 6.47 -12.53
N LEU A 41 -2.31 6.64 -11.65
CA LEU A 41 -3.59 5.94 -11.73
C LEU A 41 -4.69 6.86 -12.29
N PRO A 42 -5.70 6.27 -12.96
CA PRO A 42 -6.93 7.00 -13.22
C PRO A 42 -7.56 7.44 -11.90
N LEU A 43 -8.14 8.64 -11.88
CA LEU A 43 -8.70 9.26 -10.66
C LEU A 43 -7.66 9.50 -9.56
N GLY A 44 -6.39 9.72 -9.91
CA GLY A 44 -5.30 9.98 -8.98
C GLY A 44 -5.63 10.99 -7.88
N SER A 45 -6.23 12.14 -8.22
CA SER A 45 -6.62 13.15 -7.23
C SER A 45 -7.59 12.64 -6.15
N LEU A 46 -8.51 11.74 -6.52
CA LEU A 46 -9.42 11.08 -5.58
C LEU A 46 -8.69 10.10 -4.68
N ILE A 47 -7.78 9.32 -5.26
CA ILE A 47 -6.96 8.35 -4.54
C ILE A 47 -6.09 9.08 -3.52
N ARG A 48 -5.40 10.13 -3.96
CA ARG A 48 -4.51 10.95 -3.13
C ARG A 48 -5.26 11.52 -1.93
N ARG A 49 -6.33 12.27 -2.18
CA ARG A 49 -7.15 12.87 -1.10
C ARG A 49 -7.63 11.83 -0.08
N ARG A 50 -8.04 10.64 -0.53
CA ARG A 50 -8.54 9.59 0.36
C ARG A 50 -7.43 8.88 1.12
N GLY A 51 -6.25 8.74 0.54
CA GLY A 51 -5.09 8.19 1.22
C GLY A 51 -4.51 9.19 2.22
N ASP A 52 -4.41 10.47 1.87
CA ASP A 52 -4.05 11.56 2.79
C ASP A 52 -4.98 11.52 4.02
N ALA A 53 -6.30 11.55 3.78
CA ALA A 53 -7.29 11.50 4.85
C ALA A 53 -7.18 10.23 5.73
N LEU A 54 -6.83 9.07 5.17
CA LEU A 54 -6.64 7.84 5.93
C LEU A 54 -5.35 7.87 6.76
N THR A 55 -4.24 8.27 6.14
CA THR A 55 -2.94 8.38 6.81
C THR A 55 -3.03 9.37 7.97
N ASP A 56 -3.65 10.53 7.75
CA ASP A 56 -3.89 11.53 8.78
C ASP A 56 -4.80 11.01 9.89
N ALA A 57 -5.88 10.29 9.53
CA ALA A 57 -6.81 9.74 10.52
C ALA A 57 -6.17 8.67 11.41
N VAL A 58 -5.27 7.86 10.87
CA VAL A 58 -4.47 6.90 11.66
C VAL A 58 -3.47 7.63 12.53
N ARG A 59 -2.70 8.59 11.98
CA ARG A 59 -1.73 9.40 12.75
C ARG A 59 -2.38 10.09 13.94
N ARG A 60 -3.52 10.77 13.76
CA ARG A 60 -4.26 11.40 14.86
C ARG A 60 -4.62 10.43 16.01
N ARG A 61 -4.86 9.16 15.68
CA ARG A 61 -5.17 8.11 16.67
C ARG A 61 -3.95 7.54 17.35
N THR A 62 -2.78 7.60 16.74
CA THR A 62 -1.56 6.95 17.23
C THR A 62 -0.49 7.93 17.72
N ASP A 63 -0.54 9.21 17.36
CA ASP A 63 0.54 10.18 17.64
C ASP A 63 0.80 10.42 19.14
N HIS A 64 -0.17 10.11 20.01
CA HIS A 64 0.00 10.20 21.46
C HIS A 64 0.64 8.94 22.09
N ARG A 65 0.89 7.89 21.29
CA ARG A 65 1.45 6.60 21.71
C ARG A 65 2.92 6.52 21.28
N SER A 66 3.84 6.64 22.23
CA SER A 66 5.29 6.56 21.95
C SER A 66 5.78 5.16 21.57
N ASP A 67 4.97 4.15 21.88
CA ASP A 67 5.24 2.74 21.65
C ASP A 67 4.79 2.26 20.25
N VAL A 68 4.09 3.10 19.47
CA VAL A 68 3.71 2.79 18.09
C VAL A 68 4.80 3.25 17.13
N VAL A 69 5.29 2.32 16.31
CA VAL A 69 6.26 2.64 15.25
C VAL A 69 5.52 3.05 13.99
N VAL A 70 5.82 4.23 13.44
CA VAL A 70 5.19 4.72 12.21
C VAL A 70 6.13 4.58 11.02
N ALA A 71 5.76 3.73 10.07
CA ALA A 71 6.45 3.55 8.80
C ALA A 71 5.65 4.22 7.67
N ASP A 72 5.87 5.53 7.48
CA ASP A 72 5.14 6.30 6.48
C ASP A 72 5.80 6.17 5.10
N ASN A 73 5.23 5.35 4.21
CA ASN A 73 5.62 5.31 2.79
C ASN A 73 4.73 6.18 1.90
N TRP A 74 3.60 6.63 2.42
CA TRP A 74 2.62 7.40 1.66
C TRP A 74 3.20 8.75 1.23
N HIS A 75 3.93 9.40 2.15
CA HIS A 75 4.58 10.68 1.92
C HIS A 75 6.04 10.58 1.45
N ASP A 76 6.53 9.38 1.09
CA ASP A 76 7.89 9.25 0.56
C ASP A 76 7.96 9.65 -0.92
N PRO A 77 8.67 10.74 -1.27
CA PRO A 77 8.76 11.21 -2.65
C PRO A 77 9.47 10.21 -3.57
N ALA A 78 10.23 9.24 -3.04
CA ALA A 78 10.84 8.19 -3.86
C ALA A 78 9.80 7.41 -4.69
N PHE A 79 8.57 7.27 -4.19
CA PHE A 79 7.50 6.58 -4.91
C PHE A 79 6.95 7.36 -6.11
N ALA A 80 7.48 8.56 -6.40
CA ALA A 80 7.31 9.26 -7.68
C ALA A 80 8.14 8.66 -8.85
N ASP A 81 9.05 7.72 -8.58
CA ASP A 81 9.74 6.93 -9.62
C ASP A 81 8.86 5.76 -10.14
N PRO A 82 8.49 5.72 -11.45
CA PRO A 82 7.79 4.59 -12.05
C PRO A 82 8.52 3.24 -11.94
N GLY A 83 9.85 3.23 -11.85
CA GLY A 83 10.67 2.02 -11.71
C GLY A 83 10.46 1.26 -10.40
N LEU A 84 9.77 1.86 -9.43
CA LEU A 84 9.39 1.20 -8.18
C LEU A 84 8.08 0.40 -8.29
N TRP A 85 7.37 0.52 -9.41
CA TRP A 85 6.04 -0.06 -9.60
C TRP A 85 6.05 -1.18 -10.65
N ALA A 86 5.11 -2.11 -10.51
CA ALA A 86 4.82 -3.10 -11.53
C ALA A 86 4.10 -2.46 -12.73
N GLU A 87 3.93 -3.23 -13.81
CA GLU A 87 3.30 -2.76 -15.05
C GLU A 87 1.87 -2.22 -14.88
N ASP A 88 1.15 -2.71 -13.87
CA ASP A 88 -0.20 -2.25 -13.54
C ASP A 88 -0.25 -0.89 -12.81
N ARG A 89 0.92 -0.32 -12.49
CA ARG A 89 1.12 0.99 -11.86
C ARG A 89 0.49 1.13 -10.47
N LEU A 90 0.03 0.05 -9.89
CA LEU A 90 -0.65 0.00 -8.59
C LEU A 90 0.12 -0.83 -7.58
N HIS A 91 0.70 -1.95 -8.00
CA HIS A 91 1.52 -2.79 -7.14
C HIS A 91 2.99 -2.40 -7.26
N LEU A 92 3.76 -2.67 -6.21
CA LEU A 92 5.19 -2.43 -6.21
C LEU A 92 5.90 -3.51 -7.04
N GLY A 93 6.93 -3.09 -7.77
CA GLY A 93 7.94 -4.01 -8.29
C GLY A 93 8.91 -4.41 -7.19
N HIS A 94 9.89 -5.26 -7.52
CA HIS A 94 10.92 -5.71 -6.58
C HIS A 94 11.65 -4.53 -5.89
N ARG A 95 12.03 -3.50 -6.66
CA ARG A 95 12.69 -2.29 -6.15
C ARG A 95 11.80 -1.50 -5.17
N GLY A 96 10.50 -1.42 -5.46
CA GLY A 96 9.53 -0.75 -4.59
C GLY A 96 9.33 -1.49 -3.27
N HIS A 97 9.19 -2.82 -3.30
CA HIS A 97 9.10 -3.64 -2.09
C HIS A 97 10.33 -3.50 -1.20
N ARG A 98 11.51 -3.48 -1.81
CA ARG A 98 12.76 -3.24 -1.10
C ARG A 98 12.79 -1.87 -0.43
N ARG A 99 12.38 -0.81 -1.11
CA ARG A 99 12.29 0.54 -0.52
C ARG A 99 11.36 0.58 0.69
N VAL A 100 10.20 -0.11 0.62
CA VAL A 100 9.30 -0.24 1.77
C VAL A 100 9.99 -0.96 2.93
N ALA A 101 10.67 -2.07 2.66
CA ALA A 101 11.39 -2.83 3.70
C ALA A 101 12.48 -1.97 4.36
N ASP A 102 13.28 -1.25 3.58
CA ASP A 102 14.30 -0.33 4.10
C ASP A 102 13.69 0.73 5.01
N ARG A 103 12.51 1.29 4.64
CA ARG A 103 11.81 2.27 5.48
C ARG A 103 11.26 1.69 6.77
N VAL A 104 10.75 0.46 6.74
CA VAL A 104 10.34 -0.25 7.95
C VAL A 104 11.53 -0.45 8.87
N LEU A 105 12.67 -0.91 8.35
CA LEU A 105 13.91 -1.05 9.14
C LEU A 105 14.36 0.28 9.74
N CYS A 106 14.40 1.35 8.94
CA CYS A 106 14.73 2.69 9.43
C CYS A 106 13.77 3.16 10.53
N SER A 107 12.46 2.91 10.41
CA SER A 107 11.48 3.27 11.44
C SER A 107 11.68 2.52 12.76
N LEU A 108 12.32 1.35 12.71
CA LEU A 108 12.72 0.55 13.87
C LEU A 108 14.11 0.94 14.40
N GLY A 109 14.76 1.97 13.84
CA GLY A 109 16.13 2.36 14.18
C GLY A 109 17.21 1.41 13.64
N VAL A 110 16.85 0.48 12.75
CA VAL A 110 17.78 -0.48 12.14
C VAL A 110 18.32 0.09 10.85
N THR A 111 19.65 0.08 10.69
CA THR A 111 20.29 0.43 9.42
C THR A 111 20.03 -0.67 8.37
N PRO A 112 19.42 -0.34 7.21
CA PRO A 112 19.20 -1.33 6.16
C PRO A 112 20.53 -1.93 5.66
N PRO A 113 20.56 -3.24 5.32
CA PRO A 113 21.79 -3.97 5.02
C PRO A 113 22.45 -3.60 3.68
N THR A 114 21.87 -2.69 2.90
CA THR A 114 22.46 -2.27 1.62
C THR A 114 22.35 -0.77 1.47
N PRO A 115 23.34 -0.12 0.81
CA PRO A 115 23.23 1.28 0.45
C PRO A 115 21.89 1.59 -0.23
N PRO A 116 21.37 2.83 -0.05
CA PRO A 116 20.15 3.28 -0.70
C PRO A 116 20.20 2.88 -2.16
N ALA A 117 19.20 2.12 -2.63
CA ALA A 117 19.15 1.69 -4.02
C ALA A 117 19.40 2.91 -4.90
N ASP A 118 20.39 2.85 -5.78
CA ASP A 118 20.68 3.95 -6.69
C ASP A 118 19.42 4.16 -7.56
N LEU A 119 18.62 5.16 -7.19
CA LEU A 119 17.37 5.49 -7.87
C LEU A 119 17.66 6.15 -9.22
N SER A 120 18.93 6.45 -9.51
CA SER A 120 19.35 6.89 -10.83
C SER A 120 19.34 5.69 -11.79
N GLY A 121 18.60 5.81 -12.89
CA GLY A 121 18.74 4.88 -14.02
C GLY A 121 17.56 3.95 -14.31
N SER A 122 16.32 4.43 -14.28
CA SER A 122 15.32 3.87 -15.19
C SER A 122 14.97 4.94 -16.23
N PRO A 123 15.18 4.71 -17.54
CA PRO A 123 14.69 5.64 -18.54
C PRO A 123 13.18 5.74 -18.36
N ALA A 124 12.68 6.95 -18.18
CA ALA A 124 11.26 7.22 -18.22
C ALA A 124 10.76 6.71 -19.59
N ALA A 125 10.08 5.56 -19.60
CA ALA A 125 9.40 5.12 -20.80
C ALA A 125 8.33 6.17 -21.07
N ALA A 126 8.59 7.05 -22.05
CA ALA A 126 7.60 8.00 -22.53
C ALA A 126 6.30 7.22 -22.81
N PRO A 127 5.13 7.72 -22.36
CA PRO A 127 3.90 6.98 -22.54
C PRO A 127 3.56 6.94 -24.03
N ALA A 128 4.01 5.89 -24.72
CA ALA A 128 3.54 5.59 -26.06
C ALA A 128 2.02 5.43 -25.97
N ARG A 129 1.26 6.14 -26.81
CA ARG A 129 -0.22 6.07 -26.83
C ARG A 129 -0.74 4.62 -26.87
N ARG A 130 0.01 3.70 -27.49
CA ARG A 130 -0.28 2.25 -27.50
C ARG A 130 -0.18 1.61 -26.11
N GLY A 131 0.83 1.97 -25.30
CA GLY A 131 1.00 1.51 -23.94
C GLY A 131 -0.14 1.96 -23.02
N THR A 132 -0.73 3.14 -23.26
CA THR A 132 -1.91 3.60 -22.54
C THR A 132 -3.14 2.74 -22.86
N VAL A 133 -3.44 2.49 -24.14
CA VAL A 133 -4.62 1.66 -24.52
C VAL A 133 -4.49 0.23 -23.98
N GLN A 134 -3.31 -0.38 -24.12
CA GLN A 134 -3.05 -1.72 -23.60
C GLN A 134 -3.19 -1.77 -22.08
N TYR A 135 -2.68 -0.75 -21.37
CA TYR A 135 -2.83 -0.62 -19.92
C TYR A 135 -4.31 -0.59 -19.51
N TYR A 136 -5.12 0.27 -20.14
CA TYR A 136 -6.55 0.37 -19.80
C TYR A 136 -7.28 -0.94 -20.08
N ARG A 137 -6.98 -1.59 -21.21
CA ARG A 137 -7.57 -2.89 -21.57
C ARG A 137 -7.21 -3.99 -20.57
N HIS A 138 -5.95 -4.07 -20.15
CA HIS A 138 -5.47 -5.17 -19.33
C HIS A 138 -5.74 -4.98 -17.83
N HIS A 139 -5.65 -3.74 -17.32
CA HIS A 139 -5.68 -3.48 -15.88
C HIS A 139 -6.93 -2.74 -15.41
N VAL A 140 -7.45 -1.77 -16.17
CA VAL A 140 -8.54 -0.90 -15.71
C VAL A 140 -9.93 -1.43 -16.10
N ALA A 141 -10.13 -1.80 -17.36
CA ALA A 141 -11.41 -2.26 -17.88
C ALA A 141 -11.99 -3.47 -17.12
N PRO A 142 -11.20 -4.49 -16.73
CA PRO A 142 -11.73 -5.61 -15.93
C PRO A 142 -12.25 -5.16 -14.56
N TRP A 143 -11.61 -4.17 -13.93
CA TRP A 143 -12.05 -3.62 -12.65
C TRP A 143 -13.36 -2.82 -12.79
N VAL A 144 -13.47 -1.98 -13.83
CA VAL A 144 -14.72 -1.25 -14.12
C VAL A 144 -15.87 -2.21 -14.37
N ARG A 145 -15.64 -3.25 -15.21
CA ARG A 145 -16.67 -4.28 -15.49
C ARG A 145 -17.16 -4.93 -14.21
N ARG A 146 -16.26 -5.38 -13.35
CA ARG A 146 -16.60 -5.97 -12.04
C ARG A 146 -17.40 -4.99 -11.17
N ARG A 147 -17.03 -3.71 -11.17
CA ARG A 147 -17.72 -2.69 -10.38
C ARG A 147 -19.17 -2.47 -10.84
N LEU A 148 -19.40 -2.43 -12.15
CA LEU A 148 -20.73 -2.28 -12.75
C LEU A 148 -21.60 -3.53 -12.56
N THR A 149 -20.97 -4.71 -12.55
CA THR A 149 -21.66 -6.00 -12.38
C THR A 149 -21.81 -6.43 -10.92
N GLY A 150 -21.28 -5.65 -9.97
CA GLY A 150 -21.32 -6.01 -8.54
C GLY A 150 -20.42 -7.18 -8.14
N THR A 151 -19.62 -7.73 -9.07
CA THR A 151 -18.75 -8.88 -8.84
C THR A 151 -17.50 -8.50 -8.04
N SER A 152 -17.22 -9.22 -6.96
CA SER A 152 -16.00 -9.10 -6.17
C SER A 152 -14.87 -9.95 -6.75
N SER A 153 -13.62 -9.58 -6.46
CA SER A 153 -12.46 -10.44 -6.76
C SER A 153 -12.46 -11.73 -5.95
N GLY A 154 -13.23 -11.80 -4.86
CA GLY A 154 -13.39 -13.00 -4.04
C GLY A 154 -14.54 -13.91 -4.44
N ASP A 155 -15.42 -13.50 -5.36
CA ASP A 155 -16.60 -14.29 -5.72
C ASP A 155 -16.18 -15.63 -6.35
N GLY A 156 -16.76 -16.72 -5.85
CA GLY A 156 -16.45 -18.08 -6.30
C GLY A 156 -15.04 -18.58 -5.93
N ARG A 157 -14.26 -17.84 -5.13
CA ARG A 157 -12.95 -18.32 -4.66
C ARG A 157 -13.09 -19.06 -3.33
N ALA A 158 -12.55 -20.28 -3.27
CA ALA A 158 -12.30 -20.97 -2.01
C ALA A 158 -11.01 -20.45 -1.34
N ALA A 159 -10.95 -20.50 -0.01
CA ALA A 159 -9.75 -20.13 0.73
C ALA A 159 -8.58 -21.06 0.36
N LYS A 160 -7.40 -20.48 0.06
CA LYS A 160 -6.17 -21.26 -0.19
C LYS A 160 -5.80 -22.11 1.04
N TYR A 161 -6.04 -21.55 2.23
CA TYR A 161 -5.93 -22.24 3.52
C TYR A 161 -7.22 -21.95 4.31
N GLY A 162 -8.11 -22.93 4.39
CA GLY A 162 -9.38 -22.82 5.12
C GLY A 162 -9.26 -23.02 6.63
N ALA A 163 -8.09 -23.49 7.08
CA ALA A 163 -7.71 -23.67 8.48
C ALA A 163 -6.30 -23.12 8.69
N PHE A 164 -5.90 -22.94 9.95
CA PHE A 164 -4.53 -22.56 10.30
C PHE A 164 -3.55 -23.64 9.82
N VAL A 165 -2.51 -23.24 9.10
CA VAL A 165 -1.43 -24.12 8.65
C VAL A 165 -0.13 -23.65 9.30
N PRO A 166 0.52 -24.48 10.14
CA PRO A 166 1.84 -24.16 10.67
C PRO A 166 2.87 -24.13 9.54
N VAL A 167 3.76 -23.14 9.58
CA VAL A 167 4.89 -23.00 8.66
C VAL A 167 6.15 -23.14 9.49
N ASP A 168 6.86 -24.25 9.31
CA ASP A 168 8.14 -24.47 9.97
C ASP A 168 9.19 -23.50 9.39
N PRO A 169 10.07 -22.93 10.23
CA PRO A 169 11.20 -22.13 9.75
C PRO A 169 12.12 -22.97 8.86
N ALA A 170 12.63 -22.35 7.80
CA ALA A 170 13.57 -22.95 6.83
C ALA A 170 15.00 -23.02 7.36
#